data_AF-A0A7C5R4P4-F1
#
_entry.id   AF-A0A7C5R4P4-F1
#
_cell.length_a   1.000
_cell.length_b   1.000
_cell.length_c   1.000
_cell.angle_alpha   90.00
_cell.angle_beta   90.00
_cell.angle_gamma   90.00
#
_symmetry.space_group_name_H-M   'P 1'
#
loop_
_entity.id
_entity.type
_entity.pdbx_description
1 polymer ?
#
loop_
_entity_poly.entity_id
_entity_poly.type
_entity_poly.pdbx_seq_one_letter_code
_entity_poly.pdbx_strand_id
1 'polypeptide(L)' 'MLLSMTGHGRASVEGNGTVVSFEIRSVNGRHLKIALRTGDSLLELSAKVEAEIRSAVRRGTL' A
#
# COMPACT_ATOMS: atom_id res chain seq x y z
N MET A 1 -3.16 -11.46 6.73
CA MET A 1 -2.14 -12.40 6.18
C MET A 1 -2.33 -12.43 4.66
N LEU A 2 -1.30 -12.14 3.86
CA LEU A 2 -1.40 -12.25 2.40
C LEU A 2 -1.41 -13.74 2.01
N LEU A 3 -2.53 -14.22 1.46
CA LEU A 3 -2.75 -15.63 1.08
C LEU A 3 -2.21 -15.98 -0.32
N SER A 4 -1.99 -14.96 -1.17
CA SER A 4 -1.40 -15.10 -2.51
C SER A 4 -0.14 -14.23 -2.60
N MET A 5 0.94 -14.80 -3.14
CA MET A 5 2.25 -14.15 -3.26
C MET A 5 2.32 -13.12 -4.41
N THR A 6 1.28 -13.04 -5.23
CA THR A 6 1.15 -12.04 -6.30
C THR A 6 -0.30 -11.57 -6.35
N GLY A 7 -0.50 -10.25 -6.42
CA GLY A 7 -1.83 -9.67 -6.43
C GLY A 7 -1.81 -8.22 -6.86
N HIS A 8 -2.92 -7.75 -7.40
CA HIS A 8 -3.14 -6.34 -7.68
C HIS A 8 -4.48 -5.95 -7.08
N GLY A 9 -4.58 -4.70 -6.60
CA GLY A 9 -5.80 -4.14 -6.06
C GLY A 9 -5.82 -2.64 -6.33
N ARG A 10 -7.01 -2.12 -6.62
CA ARG A 10 -7.23 -0.68 -6.79
C ARG A 10 -8.40 -0.27 -5.92
N ALA A 11 -8.26 0.87 -5.26
CA ALA A 11 -9.32 1.51 -4.51
C ALA A 11 -9.34 3.00 -4.85
N SER A 12 -10.52 3.60 -4.80
CA SER A 12 -10.68 5.04 -4.91
C SER A 12 -11.71 5.49 -3.89
N VAL A 13 -11.45 6.62 -3.26
CA VAL A 13 -12.37 7.27 -2.33
C VAL A 13 -12.53 8.72 -2.74
N GLU A 14 -13.76 9.21 -2.67
CA GLU A 14 -14.10 10.59 -2.94
C GLU A 14 -14.62 11.24 -1.66
N GLY A 15 -14.18 12.46 -1.39
CA GLY A 15 -14.63 13.25 -0.25
C GLY A 15 -14.23 14.71 -0.39
N ASN A 16 -15.12 15.63 0.01
CA ASN A 16 -14.88 17.07 -0.03
C ASN A 16 -14.38 17.59 -1.40
N GLY A 17 -14.92 17.06 -2.50
CA GLY A 17 -14.53 17.44 -3.86
C GLY A 17 -13.15 16.95 -4.29
N THR A 18 -12.52 16.06 -3.52
CA THR A 18 -11.23 15.46 -3.83
C THR A 18 -11.39 13.95 -4.02
N VAL A 19 -10.78 13.41 -5.08
CA VAL A 19 -10.70 11.96 -5.31
C VAL A 19 -9.29 11.50 -5.01
N VAL A 20 -9.18 10.47 -4.17
CA VAL A 20 -7.91 9.82 -3.86
C VAL A 20 -7.96 8.39 -4.34
N SER A 21 -7.04 8.03 -5.24
CA SER A 21 -6.94 6.68 -5.77
C SER A 21 -5.64 6.01 -5.33
N PHE A 22 -5.75 4.74 -4.96
CA PHE A 22 -4.64 3.89 -4.56
C PHE A 22 -4.58 2.65 -5.43
N GLU A 23 -3.38 2.31 -5.88
CA GLU A 23 -3.11 1.03 -6.52
C GLU A 23 -2.03 0.29 -5.73
N ILE A 24 -2.34 -0.94 -5.36
CA ILE A 24 -1.45 -1.83 -4.62
C ILE A 24 -1.10 -3.00 -5.52
N ARG A 25 0.20 -3.28 -5.62
CA ARG A 25 0.72 -4.48 -6.29
C ARG A 25 1.55 -5.24 -5.28
N SER A 26 1.22 -6.50 -5.09
CA SER A 26 2.06 -7.46 -4.39
C SER A 26 2.77 -8.31 -5.43
N VAL A 27 4.10 -8.39 -5.31
CA VAL A 27 4.95 -9.26 -6.13
C VAL A 27 5.61 -10.28 -5.22
N ASN A 28 5.91 -11.45 -5.77
CA ASN A 28 6.51 -12.55 -5.04
C ASN A 28 7.95 -12.17 -4.61
N GLY A 29 8.11 -11.73 -3.36
CA GLY A 29 9.38 -11.38 -2.74
C GLY A 29 9.62 -12.18 -1.46
N ARG A 30 10.89 -12.31 -1.04
CA ARG A 30 11.31 -13.00 0.22
C ARG A 30 11.10 -12.16 1.50
N HIS A 31 10.86 -10.86 1.39
CA HIS A 31 10.60 -9.98 2.54
C HIS A 31 9.45 -9.02 2.25
N LEU A 32 8.86 -8.42 3.28
CA LEU A 32 7.91 -7.33 3.11
C LEU A 32 8.69 -6.06 2.72
N LYS A 33 8.74 -5.78 1.42
CA LYS A 33 9.23 -4.52 0.87
C LYS A 33 8.04 -3.69 0.43
N ILE A 34 7.87 -2.52 1.04
CA ILE A 34 6.84 -1.55 0.67
C ILE A 34 7.52 -0.48 -0.18
N ALA A 35 6.92 -0.15 -1.33
CA ALA A 35 7.40 0.91 -2.19
C ALA A 35 6.19 1.80 -2.53
N LEU A 36 6.15 2.98 -1.95
CA LEU A 36 5.10 3.97 -2.22
C LEU A 36 5.56 4.88 -3.36
N ARG A 37 4.66 5.15 -4.29
CA ARG A 37 4.86 6.10 -5.37
C ARG A 37 3.77 7.15 -5.25
N THR A 38 4.15 8.34 -4.78
CA THR A 38 3.25 9.48 -4.55
C THR A 38 3.87 10.73 -5.14
N GLY A 39 3.06 11.72 -5.50
CA GLY A 39 3.58 13.04 -5.87
C GLY A 39 4.23 13.76 -4.68
N ASP A 40 5.07 14.75 -4.96
CA ASP A 40 5.87 15.46 -3.95
C ASP A 40 5.02 16.12 -2.85
N SER A 41 3.83 16.60 -3.21
CA SER A 41 2.88 17.20 -2.27
C SER A 41 2.30 16.23 -1.23
N LEU A 42 2.51 14.92 -1.41
CA LEU A 42 1.99 13.86 -0.55
C LEU A 42 3.09 13.10 0.20
N LEU A 43 4.32 13.61 0.22
CA LEU A 43 5.46 12.93 0.83
C LEU A 43 5.24 12.66 2.33
N GLU A 44 4.71 13.62 3.09
CA GLU A 44 4.38 13.42 4.51
C GLU A 44 3.29 12.36 4.72
N LEU A 45 2.32 12.30 3.81
CA LEU A 45 1.26 11.29 3.85
C LEU A 45 1.83 9.89 3.53
N SER A 46 2.81 9.81 2.65
CA SER A 46 3.44 8.53 2.27
C SER A 46 4.05 7.82 3.48
N ALA A 47 4.73 8.52 4.39
CA ALA A 47 5.31 7.93 5.59
C ALA A 47 4.24 7.34 6.53
N LYS A 48 3.11 8.06 6.70
CA LYS A 48 1.97 7.59 7.50
C LYS A 48 1.32 6.36 6.86
N VAL A 49 1.12 6.38 5.55
CA VAL A 49 0.57 5.25 4.79
C VAL A 49 1.47 4.02 4.91
N GLU A 50 2.79 4.18 4.84
CA GLU A 50 3.71 3.06 5.01
C GLU A 50 3.60 2.43 6.41
N ALA A 51 3.55 3.26 7.45
CA ALA A 51 3.38 2.80 8.83
C ALA A 51 2.10 1.98 9.01
N GLU A 52 0.99 2.46 8.45
CA GLU A 52 -0.30 1.74 8.47
C GLU A 52 -0.26 0.43 7.66
N ILE A 53 0.38 0.42 6.49
CA ILE A 53 0.54 -0.82 5.72
C ILE A 53 1.35 -1.84 6.53
N ARG A 54 2.39 -1.42 7.26
CA ARG A 54 3.20 -2.31 8.11
C ARG A 54 2.43 -2.85 9.31
N SER A 55 1.52 -2.06 9.88
CA SER A 55 0.68 -2.49 10.99
C SER A 55 -0.33 -3.58 10.55
N ALA A 56 -0.92 -3.40 9.36
CA ALA A 56 -1.95 -4.27 8.80
C ALA A 56 -1.41 -5.52 8.08
N VAL A 57 -0.23 -5.40 7.44
CA VAL A 57 0.35 -6.46 6.62
C VAL A 57 1.50 -7.13 7.36
N ARG A 58 1.24 -8.33 7.89
CA ARG A 58 2.29 -9.26 8.31
C ARG A 58 2.57 -10.26 7.20
N ARG A 59 3.83 -10.35 6.77
CA ARG A 59 4.32 -11.49 5.99
C ARG A 59 4.34 -12.70 6.93
N GLY A 60 3.48 -13.68 6.67
CA GLY A 60 3.62 -14.99 7.30
C GLY A 60 4.86 -15.68 6.77
N THR A 61 5.74 -16.14 7.66
CA THR A 61 6.67 -17.22 7.32
C THR A 61 5.82 -18.49 7.29
N LEU A 62 5.66 -19.09 6.11
CA LEU A 62 5.45 -20.53 6.00
C LEU A 62 6.85 -21.16 5.99
#